data_AF-A0A6G3X0X2-F1
#
_entry.id   AF-A0A6G3X0X2-F1
#
_cell.length_a   1.000
_cell.length_b   1.000
_cell.length_c   1.000
_cell.angle_alpha   90.00
_cell.angle_beta   90.00
_cell.angle_gamma   90.00
#
_symmetry.space_group_name_H-M   'P 1'
#
loop_
_entity.id
_entity.type
_entity.pdbx_description
1 polymer ?
#
loop_
_entity_poly.entity_id
_entity_poly.type
_entity_poly.pdbx_seq_one_letter_code
_entity_poly.pdbx_strand_id
1 'polypeptide(L)' 'YVTLGASATDADGRCKDLPALPEGTTHVRLAFDTETYFSKKQAEAQQDAPRVRDSGAFFPEVTIAFAVVPGEHYHVP' A
#
# COMPACT_ATOMS: atom_id res chain seq x y z
N TYR A 1 14.53 -1.04 8.48
CA TYR A 1 13.26 -1.81 8.58
C TYR A 1 13.54 -3.25 8.15
N VAL A 2 12.93 -4.23 8.80
CA VAL A 2 12.89 -5.63 8.36
C VAL A 2 11.54 -5.86 7.69
N THR A 3 11.53 -6.51 6.53
CA THR A 3 10.28 -6.85 5.84
C THR A 3 9.62 -8.02 6.56
N LEU A 4 8.39 -7.80 7.06
CA LEU A 4 7.60 -8.84 7.73
C LEU A 4 6.74 -9.64 6.74
N GLY A 5 6.34 -9.03 5.62
CA GLY A 5 5.50 -9.65 4.60
C GLY A 5 4.92 -8.61 3.65
N ALA A 6 4.01 -9.06 2.78
CA ALA A 6 3.27 -8.24 1.83
C ALA A 6 1.84 -8.75 1.72
N SER A 7 0.91 -7.85 1.35
CA SER A 7 -0.51 -8.13 1.17
C SER A 7 -1.01 -7.26 0.01
N ALA A 8 -2.07 -7.71 -0.67
CA ALA A 8 -2.77 -6.91 -1.67
C ALA A 8 -4.14 -6.46 -1.13
N THR A 9 -4.59 -5.28 -1.53
CA THR A 9 -5.95 -4.81 -1.23
C THR A 9 -6.98 -5.65 -1.99
N ASP A 10 -8.05 -6.04 -1.31
CA ASP A 10 -9.20 -6.68 -1.94
C ASP A 10 -10.12 -5.68 -2.66
N ALA A 11 -11.27 -6.15 -3.14
CA ALA A 11 -12.25 -5.31 -3.83
C ALA A 11 -12.89 -4.22 -2.94
N ASP A 12 -12.83 -4.36 -1.62
CA ASP A 12 -13.26 -3.33 -0.64
C ASP A 12 -12.09 -2.41 -0.23
N GLY A 13 -10.93 -2.55 -0.88
CA GLY A 13 -9.75 -1.73 -0.61
C GLY A 13 -9.01 -2.11 0.68
N ARG A 14 -9.24 -3.31 1.24
CA ARG A 14 -8.64 -3.73 2.53
C ARG A 14 -7.60 -4.83 2.35
N CYS A 15 -6.56 -4.80 3.19
CA CYS A 15 -5.65 -5.91 3.40
C CYS A 15 -6.13 -6.73 4.60
N LYS A 16 -6.36 -8.05 4.44
CA LYS A 16 -6.93 -8.92 5.49
C LYS A 16 -5.92 -9.89 6.10
N ASP A 17 -4.76 -10.03 5.47
CA ASP A 17 -3.75 -11.05 5.73
C ASP A 17 -2.36 -10.44 5.98
N LEU A 18 -2.32 -9.27 6.62
CA LEU A 18 -1.05 -8.70 7.10
C LEU A 18 -0.43 -9.60 8.18
N PRO A 19 0.91 -9.78 8.16
CA PRO A 19 1.60 -10.61 9.14
C PRO A 19 1.52 -10.01 10.54
N ALA A 20 1.48 -10.86 11.56
CA ALA A 20 1.62 -10.44 12.95
C ALA A 20 2.98 -9.77 13.18
N LEU A 21 3.00 -8.76 14.04
CA LEU A 21 4.23 -8.07 14.41
C LEU A 21 5.05 -8.94 15.37
N PRO A 22 6.40 -8.95 15.24
CA PRO A 22 7.26 -9.54 16.26
C PRO A 22 7.02 -8.93 17.65
N GLU A 23 7.21 -9.74 18.70
CA GLU A 23 7.10 -9.27 20.08
C GLU A 23 8.04 -8.09 20.35
N GLY A 24 7.57 -7.08 21.09
CA GLY A 24 8.34 -5.89 21.40
C GLY A 24 8.48 -4.87 20.26
N THR A 25 7.78 -5.07 19.12
CA THR A 25 7.74 -4.06 18.05
C THR A 25 7.15 -2.75 18.58
N THR A 26 7.85 -1.63 18.36
CA THR A 26 7.39 -0.28 18.72
C THR A 26 7.18 0.64 17.54
N HIS A 27 7.72 0.28 16.36
CA HIS A 27 7.62 1.07 15.13
C HIS A 27 7.37 0.15 13.94
N VAL A 28 6.39 0.52 13.12
CA VAL A 28 5.96 -0.22 11.94
C VAL A 28 6.01 0.72 10.73
N ARG A 29 6.13 0.12 9.55
CA ARG A 29 6.08 0.84 8.28
C ARG A 29 5.28 0.05 7.25
N LEU A 30 4.33 0.72 6.62
CA LEU A 30 3.61 0.23 5.45
C LEU A 30 4.16 0.93 4.21
N ALA A 31 4.46 0.15 3.18
CA ALA A 31 4.86 0.64 1.87
C ALA A 31 3.75 0.30 0.87
N PHE A 32 3.23 1.31 0.20
CA PHE A 32 2.16 1.20 -0.79
C PHE A 32 2.75 1.40 -2.19
N ASP A 33 2.64 0.38 -3.03
CA ASP A 33 3.05 0.42 -4.43
C ASP A 33 1.97 1.14 -5.28
N THR A 34 2.01 2.47 -5.24
CA THR A 34 1.03 3.34 -5.87
C THR A 34 1.20 3.39 -7.39
N GLU A 35 2.42 3.24 -7.91
CA GLU A 35 2.66 3.17 -9.36
C GLU A 35 1.98 1.97 -9.98
N THR A 36 2.19 0.78 -9.43
CA THR A 36 1.56 -0.44 -9.95
C THR A 36 0.05 -0.35 -9.86
N TYR A 37 -0.49 0.21 -8.78
CA TYR A 37 -1.93 0.42 -8.61
C TYR A 37 -2.52 1.31 -9.71
N PHE A 38 -1.93 2.49 -9.95
CA PHE A 38 -2.44 3.43 -10.95
C PHE A 38 -2.18 2.96 -12.39
N SER A 39 -1.10 2.24 -12.64
CA SER A 39 -0.81 1.65 -13.96
C SER A 39 -1.87 0.61 -14.35
N LYS A 40 -2.28 -0.25 -13.40
CA LYS A 40 -3.36 -1.23 -13.61
C LYS A 40 -4.72 -0.57 -13.82
N LYS A 41 -5.08 0.42 -12.98
CA LYS A 41 -6.35 1.15 -13.13
C LYS A 41 -6.45 1.94 -14.43
N GLN A 42 -5.36 2.50 -14.93
CA GLN A 42 -5.36 3.17 -16.23
C GLN A 42 -5.65 2.20 -17.36
N ALA A 43 -5.12 0.96 -17.31
CA ALA A 43 -5.45 -0.07 -18.29
C ALA A 43 -6.94 -0.46 -18.28
N GLU A 44 -7.59 -0.46 -17.11
CA GLU A 44 -9.03 -0.75 -16.98
C GLU A 44 -9.93 0.41 -17.46
N ALA A 45 -9.49 1.66 -17.27
CA ALA A 45 -10.26 2.87 -17.60
C ALA A 45 -10.07 3.36 -19.06
N GLN A 46 -9.23 2.69 -19.85
CA GLN A 46 -8.92 3.10 -21.23
C GLN A 46 -10.04 2.68 -22.20
N GLN A 47 -11.18 3.37 -22.10
CA GLN A 47 -12.18 3.49 -23.17
C GLN A 47 -12.17 4.94 -23.68
N ASP A 48 -11.84 5.10 -24.98
CA ASP A 48 -12.14 6.24 -25.86
C ASP A 48 -11.39 7.59 -25.83
N ALA A 49 -10.17 7.73 -25.27
CA ALA A 49 -9.30 8.89 -25.66
C ALA A 49 -7.80 8.73 -25.32
N PRO A 50 -6.87 9.21 -26.17
CA PRO A 50 -5.45 9.21 -25.86
C PRO A 50 -5.10 10.41 -24.97
N ARG A 51 -4.87 10.15 -23.67
CA ARG A 51 -4.07 11.06 -22.85
C ARG A 51 -2.62 10.60 -22.91
N VAL A 52 -1.78 11.32 -23.64
CA VAL A 52 -0.32 11.23 -23.48
C VAL A 52 0.00 11.81 -22.10
N ARG A 53 0.07 10.94 -21.09
CA ARG A 53 0.78 11.22 -19.84
C ARG A 53 1.99 10.30 -19.84
N ASP A 54 3.07 10.76 -20.48
CA ASP A 54 4.34 10.04 -20.57
C ASP A 54 5.11 10.02 -19.23
N SER A 55 4.41 10.28 -18.13
CA SER A 55 4.95 10.34 -16.78
C SER A 55 4.15 9.36 -15.93
N GLY A 56 4.83 8.39 -15.33
CA GLY A 56 4.24 7.43 -14.38
C GLY A 56 3.59 8.11 -13.16
N ALA A 57 3.26 7.34 -12.13
CA ALA A 57 2.66 7.90 -10.93
C ALA A 57 3.60 8.95 -10.30
N PHE A 58 3.07 10.13 -9.94
CA PHE A 58 3.87 11.19 -9.30
C PHE A 58 4.52 10.71 -8.00
N PHE A 59 3.81 9.88 -7.24
CA PHE A 59 4.37 9.09 -6.16
C PHE A 59 4.40 7.63 -6.62
N PRO A 60 5.57 7.09 -6.97
CA PRO A 60 5.64 5.69 -7.35
C PRO A 60 5.45 4.75 -6.16
N GLU A 61 5.85 5.20 -4.97
CA GLU A 61 5.59 4.54 -3.70
C GLU A 61 5.19 5.59 -2.65
N VAL A 62 4.28 5.21 -1.75
CA VAL A 62 3.98 5.97 -0.53
C VAL A 62 4.32 5.10 0.66
N THR A 63 5.06 5.64 1.61
CA THR A 63 5.47 4.92 2.82
C THR A 63 4.98 5.65 4.06
N ILE A 64 4.28 4.94 4.95
CA ILE A 64 3.77 5.47 6.23
C ILE A 64 4.49 4.75 7.37
N ALA A 65 5.19 5.50 8.21
CA ALA A 65 5.83 4.99 9.42
C ALA A 65 5.07 5.48 10.67
N PHE A 66 4.81 4.57 11.62
CA PHE A 66 4.02 4.87 12.81
C PHE A 66 4.49 4.03 14.01
N ALA A 67 4.19 4.53 15.21
CA ALA A 67 4.47 3.83 16.45
C ALA A 67 3.31 2.89 16.83
N VAL A 68 3.62 1.81 17.54
CA VAL A 68 2.64 0.84 18.04
C VAL A 68 2.95 0.45 19.49
N VAL A 69 1.90 0.10 20.23
CA VAL A 69 1.96 -0.51 21.56
C VAL A 69 1.49 -1.97 21.46
N PRO A 70 2.21 -2.94 22.04
CA PRO A 70 1.80 -4.34 22.02
C PRO A 70 0.39 -4.54 22.59
N GLY A 71 -0.43 -5.31 21.88
CA GLY A 71 -1.81 -5.65 22.28
C GLY A 71 -2.89 -4.71 21.77
N GLU A 72 -2.54 -3.56 21.19
CA GLU A 72 -3.51 -2.64 20.59
C GLU A 72 -3.74 -2.93 19.10
N HIS A 73 -4.96 -2.63 18.63
CA HIS A 73 -5.33 -2.71 17.23
C HIS A 73 -5.23 -1.34 16.56
N TYR A 74 -4.41 -1.22 15.52
CA TYR A 74 -4.21 0.01 14.78
C TYR A 74 -4.82 -0.08 13.39
N HIS A 75 -5.67 0.90 13.05
CA HIS A 75 -6.12 1.12 11.68
C HIS A 75 -5.31 2.27 11.07
N VAL A 76 -4.49 1.95 10.07
CA VAL A 76 -3.64 2.90 9.34
C VAL A 76 -4.06 2.84 7.87
N PRO A 77 -4.92 3.77 7.41
CA PRO A 77 -5.39 3.80 6.04
C PRO A 77 -4.33 4.27 5.05
#